data_AF-A0A6V7J954-F1
#
_entry.id   AF-A0A6V7J954-F1
#
_cell.length_a   1.000
_cell.length_b   1.000
_cell.length_c   1.000
_cell.angle_alpha   90.00
_cell.angle_beta   90.00
_cell.angle_gamma   90.00
#
_symmetry.space_group_name_H-M   'P 1'
#
loop_
_entity.id
_entity.type
_entity.pdbx_description
1 polymer ?
#
loop_
_entity_poly.entity_id
_entity_poly.type
_entity_poly.pdbx_seq_one_letter_code
_entity_poly.pdbx_strand_id
1 'polypeptide(L)'
;MPRKKQEKSKKKGNWTEENLWQAIRHVAEGGSISKAAKIFGVPFSTIRDRLKAGIITAPMMGRNTIFTAEQESRMAEEIKALAKLFYGLTATEIEKSCFRFRRKTSNTLYLQ
;
A
#
# COMPACT_ATOMS: atom_id res chain seq x y z
N MET A 1 20.96 -16.05 34.96
CA MET A 1 20.15 -16.87 34.01
C MET A 1 19.90 -16.06 32.75
N PRO A 2 20.00 -16.63 31.53
CA PRO A 2 19.65 -15.93 30.30
C PRO A 2 18.16 -15.58 30.30
N ARG A 3 17.82 -14.32 29.98
CA ARG A 3 16.42 -13.85 29.99
C ARG A 3 15.65 -14.54 28.86
N LYS A 4 14.53 -15.19 29.18
CA LYS A 4 13.65 -15.83 28.19
C LYS A 4 13.12 -14.77 27.22
N LYS A 5 13.45 -14.90 25.94
CA LYS A 5 12.99 -13.98 24.88
C LYS A 5 11.49 -14.17 24.67
N GLN A 6 10.72 -13.12 24.95
CA GLN A 6 9.29 -13.08 24.62
C GLN A 6 9.16 -12.92 23.10
N GLU A 7 8.51 -13.88 22.43
CA GLU A 7 8.16 -13.75 21.01
C GLU A 7 7.14 -12.63 20.83
N LYS A 8 7.53 -11.56 20.15
CA LYS A 8 6.64 -10.44 19.85
C LYS A 8 5.86 -10.75 18.57
N SER A 9 4.77 -11.49 18.66
CA SER A 9 3.80 -11.69 17.56
C SER A 9 2.84 -10.49 17.43
N LYS A 10 3.37 -9.25 17.40
CA LYS A 10 2.50 -8.10 17.12
C LYS A 10 2.15 -8.12 15.64
N LYS A 11 0.91 -8.54 15.32
CA LYS A 11 0.31 -8.41 13.98
C LYS A 11 0.43 -6.94 13.56
N LYS A 12 1.25 -6.69 12.53
CA LYS A 12 1.50 -5.33 12.02
C LYS A 12 0.26 -4.87 11.26
N GLY A 13 -0.16 -3.62 11.48
CA GLY A 13 -1.26 -3.02 10.69
C GLY A 13 -2.67 -3.42 11.11
N ASN A 14 -2.91 -3.83 12.36
CA ASN A 14 -4.25 -4.11 12.89
C ASN A 14 -5.10 -2.83 13.14
N TRP A 15 -5.02 -1.83 12.26
CA TRP A 15 -5.81 -0.61 12.35
C TRP A 15 -6.45 -0.30 11.00
N THR A 16 -7.67 0.23 11.04
CA THR A 16 -8.42 0.65 9.84
C THR A 16 -8.05 2.07 9.45
N GLU A 17 -8.25 2.41 8.18
CA GLU A 17 -8.06 3.77 7.67
C GLU A 17 -8.90 4.79 8.44
N GLU A 18 -10.14 4.43 8.77
CA GLU A 18 -11.04 5.24 9.59
C GLU A 18 -10.42 5.57 10.96
N ASN A 19 -9.85 4.59 11.65
CA ASN A 19 -9.20 4.81 12.95
C ASN A 19 -7.99 5.76 12.83
N LEU A 20 -7.24 5.67 11.71
CA LEU A 20 -6.14 6.59 11.45
C LEU A 20 -6.65 8.01 11.17
N TRP A 21 -7.72 8.14 10.37
CA TRP A 21 -8.31 9.43 10.04
C TRP A 21 -8.84 10.15 11.28
N GLN A 22 -9.60 9.45 12.14
CA GLN A 22 -10.09 9.97 13.41
C GLN A 22 -8.94 10.35 14.35
N ALA A 23 -7.88 9.54 14.42
CA ALA A 23 -6.71 9.86 15.21
C ALA A 23 -5.98 11.13 14.73
N ILE A 24 -5.84 11.31 13.42
CA ILE A 24 -5.22 12.51 12.82
C ILE A 24 -6.09 13.74 13.07
N ARG A 25 -7.41 13.62 12.90
CA ARG A 25 -8.37 14.71 13.18
C ARG A 25 -8.29 15.15 14.64
N HIS A 26 -8.27 14.21 15.59
CA HIS A 26 -8.12 14.54 17.01
C HIS A 26 -6.80 15.25 17.31
N VAL A 27 -5.71 14.94 16.59
CA VAL A 27 -4.43 15.66 16.72
C VAL A 27 -4.52 17.05 16.09
N ALA A 28 -5.20 17.20 14.96
CA ALA A 28 -5.43 18.49 14.30
C ALA A 28 -6.29 19.45 15.16
N GLU A 29 -7.24 18.91 15.92
CA GLU A 29 -8.06 19.64 16.91
C GLU A 29 -7.26 20.06 18.17
N GLY A 30 -5.95 19.80 18.22
CA GLY A 30 -5.06 20.18 19.33
C GLY A 30 -4.84 19.08 20.37
N GLY A 31 -5.34 17.87 20.12
CA GLY A 31 -5.17 16.73 21.02
C GLY A 31 -3.77 16.12 20.99
N SER A 32 -3.35 15.52 22.11
CA SER A 32 -2.06 14.81 22.19
C SER A 32 -2.07 13.50 21.36
N ILE A 33 -0.98 13.26 20.62
CA ILE A 33 -0.76 12.02 19.84
C ILE A 33 -0.84 10.77 20.73
N SER A 34 -0.32 10.85 21.95
CA SER A 34 -0.38 9.74 22.92
C SER A 34 -1.80 9.40 23.36
N LYS A 35 -2.68 10.42 23.42
CA LYS A 35 -4.09 10.25 23.76
C LYS A 35 -4.84 9.63 22.58
N ALA A 36 -4.61 10.13 21.36
CA ALA A 36 -5.16 9.56 20.13
C ALA A 36 -4.78 8.07 19.95
N ALA A 37 -3.52 7.70 20.22
CA ALA A 37 -3.06 6.32 20.13
C ALA A 37 -3.84 5.34 21.03
N LYS A 38 -4.20 5.78 22.24
CA LYS A 38 -4.97 4.96 23.19
C LYS A 38 -6.44 4.86 22.81
N ILE A 39 -7.03 5.94 22.31
CA ILE A 39 -8.46 6.00 21.96
C ILE A 39 -8.74 5.17 20.70
N PHE A 40 -7.94 5.35 19.65
CA PHE A 40 -8.21 4.76 18.33
C PHE A 40 -7.45 3.45 18.06
N GLY A 41 -6.59 3.02 19.00
CA GLY A 41 -5.83 1.78 18.89
C GLY A 41 -4.71 1.81 17.83
N VAL A 42 -4.39 2.98 17.27
CA VAL A 42 -3.30 3.16 16.31
C VAL A 42 -1.99 3.40 17.05
N PRO A 43 -0.88 2.72 16.73
CA PRO A 43 0.39 2.96 17.39
C PRO A 43 0.87 4.42 17.28
N PHE A 44 1.40 4.97 18.36
CA PHE A 44 1.93 6.34 18.42
C PHE A 44 2.91 6.65 17.28
N SER A 45 3.86 5.73 17.04
CA SER A 45 4.85 5.89 15.97
C SER A 45 4.18 6.02 14.60
N THR A 46 3.14 5.22 14.35
CA THR A 46 2.39 5.25 13.09
C THR A 46 1.68 6.59 12.90
N ILE A 47 1.00 7.13 13.92
CA ILE A 47 0.34 8.43 13.83
C ILE A 47 1.38 9.52 13.52
N ARG A 48 2.51 9.52 14.24
CA ARG A 48 3.60 10.48 14.04
C ARG A 48 4.20 10.42 12.63
N ASP A 49 4.50 9.22 12.14
CA ASP A 49 5.07 9.01 10.81
C ASP A 49 4.11 9.45 9.72
N ARG A 50 2.81 9.16 9.88
CA ARG A 50 1.75 9.54 8.94
C ARG A 50 1.50 11.04 8.90
N LEU A 51 1.53 11.71 10.06
CA LEU A 51 1.48 13.18 10.14
C LEU A 51 2.65 13.83 9.41
N LYS A 52 3.86 13.26 9.53
CA LYS A 52 5.05 13.78 8.82
C LYS A 52 4.97 13.53 7.30
N ALA A 53 4.45 12.39 6.89
CA ALA A 53 4.33 12.03 5.47
C ALA A 53 3.14 12.69 4.77
N GLY A 54 2.11 13.13 5.52
CA GLY A 54 0.87 13.67 4.97
C GLY A 54 -0.03 12.63 4.30
N ILE A 55 0.15 11.34 4.61
CA ILE A 55 -0.57 10.23 3.97
C ILE A 55 -1.53 9.61 4.98
N ILE A 56 -2.84 9.66 4.70
CA ILE A 56 -3.91 9.10 5.55
C ILE A 56 -4.51 7.87 4.89
N THR A 57 -3.66 6.95 4.44
CA THR A 57 -4.13 5.72 3.79
C THR A 57 -4.10 4.54 4.76
N ALA A 58 -4.90 3.53 4.45
CA ALA A 58 -4.83 2.21 5.08
C ALA A 58 -3.38 1.67 5.15
N PRO A 59 -3.08 0.77 6.12
CA PRO A 59 -1.77 0.15 6.21
C PRO A 59 -1.55 -0.78 5.01
N MET A 60 -0.92 -0.28 3.95
CA MET A 60 -0.37 -1.14 2.91
C MET A 60 0.90 -1.80 3.43
N MET A 61 0.91 -3.13 3.44
CA MET A 61 2.10 -3.91 3.73
C MET A 61 2.83 -4.19 2.41
N GLY A 62 4.14 -3.96 2.36
CA GLY A 62 4.96 -4.27 1.21
C GLY A 62 5.29 -3.07 0.32
N ARG A 63 5.65 -3.35 -0.94
CA ARG A 63 6.12 -2.36 -1.91
C ARG A 63 4.93 -1.65 -2.56
N ASN A 64 5.09 -0.35 -2.83
CA ASN A 64 4.10 0.42 -3.58
C ASN A 64 3.90 -0.19 -4.98
N THR A 65 2.67 -0.13 -5.48
CA THR A 65 2.35 -0.59 -6.84
C THR A 65 3.03 0.29 -7.88
N ILE A 66 3.49 -0.32 -8.97
CA ILE A 66 4.15 0.38 -10.07
C ILE A 66 3.12 0.88 -11.09
N PHE A 67 2.02 0.15 -11.23
CA PHE A 67 0.91 0.44 -12.13
C PHE A 67 -0.28 1.02 -11.37
N THR A 68 -1.16 1.74 -12.08
CA THR A 68 -2.46 2.14 -11.53
C THR A 68 -3.42 0.95 -11.52
N ALA A 69 -4.43 0.98 -10.66
CA ALA A 69 -5.40 -0.11 -10.54
C ALA A 69 -6.09 -0.44 -11.88
N GLU A 70 -6.42 0.59 -12.67
CA GLU A 70 -7.01 0.42 -14.01
C GLU A 70 -6.06 -0.32 -14.96
N GLN A 71 -4.77 0.05 -14.95
CA GLN A 71 -3.76 -0.59 -15.80
C GLN A 71 -3.56 -2.06 -15.44
N GLU A 72 -3.53 -2.37 -14.15
CA GLU A 72 -3.41 -3.75 -13.67
C GLU A 72 -4.63 -4.58 -14.07
N SER A 73 -5.83 -4.02 -13.96
CA SER A 73 -7.07 -4.70 -14.35
C SER A 73 -7.08 -5.06 -15.84
N ARG A 74 -6.73 -4.10 -16.70
CA ARG A 74 -6.65 -4.29 -18.15
C ARG A 74 -5.63 -5.36 -18.53
N MET A 75 -4.42 -5.30 -17.96
CA MET A 75 -3.40 -6.31 -18.23
C MET A 75 -3.84 -7.71 -17.74
N ALA A 76 -4.51 -7.78 -16.59
CA ALA A 76 -5.03 -9.04 -16.07
C ALA A 76 -6.12 -9.63 -16.98
N GLU A 77 -7.00 -8.80 -17.54
CA GLU A 77 -8.02 -9.22 -18.50
C GLU A 77 -7.42 -9.74 -19.80
N GLU A 78 -6.43 -9.03 -20.35
CA GLU A 78 -5.70 -9.45 -21.55
C GLU A 78 -5.02 -10.81 -21.33
N ILE A 79 -4.32 -11.00 -20.20
CA ILE A 79 -3.68 -12.28 -19.86
C ILE A 79 -4.73 -13.40 -19.73
N LYS A 80 -5.87 -13.14 -19.08
CA LYS A 80 -6.96 -14.12 -18.97
C LYS A 80 -7.56 -14.48 -20.33
N ALA A 81 -7.72 -13.51 -21.24
CA ALA A 81 -8.24 -13.75 -22.58
C ALA A 81 -7.26 -14.60 -23.40
N LEU A 82 -5.96 -14.28 -23.35
CA LEU A 82 -4.92 -15.06 -24.03
C LEU A 82 -4.80 -16.49 -23.48
N ALA A 83 -4.94 -16.66 -22.15
CA ALA A 83 -4.97 -17.99 -21.54
C ALA A 83 -6.17 -18.83 -22.03
N LYS A 84 -7.34 -18.20 -22.22
CA LYS A 84 -8.53 -18.88 -22.79
C LYS A 84 -8.33 -19.29 -24.25
N LEU A 85 -7.51 -18.57 -25.01
CA LEU A 85 -7.12 -18.92 -26.37
C LEU A 85 -6.05 -20.03 -26.42
N PHE A 86 -5.75 -20.67 -25.28
CA PHE A 86 -4.70 -21.68 -25.12
C PHE A 86 -3.31 -21.18 -25.56
N TYR A 87 -3.08 -19.86 -25.48
CA TYR A 87 -1.76 -19.30 -25.70
C TYR A 87 -0.89 -19.62 -24.50
N GLY A 88 0.18 -20.40 -24.71
CA GLY A 88 1.15 -20.77 -23.68
C GLY A 88 2.04 -19.60 -23.29
N LEU A 89 1.48 -18.59 -22.62
CA LEU A 89 2.20 -17.41 -22.16
C LEU A 89 3.25 -17.80 -21.12
N THR A 90 4.51 -17.53 -21.44
CA THR A 90 5.60 -17.67 -20.48
C THR A 90 5.73 -16.42 -19.63
N ALA A 91 6.23 -16.57 -18.39
CA ALA A 91 6.45 -15.43 -17.49
C ALA A 91 7.30 -14.31 -18.14
N THR A 92 8.30 -14.68 -18.94
CA THR A 92 9.17 -13.71 -19.63
C THR A 92 8.43 -12.83 -20.65
N GLU A 93 7.40 -13.36 -21.30
CA GLU A 93 6.61 -12.60 -22.27
C GLU A 93 5.69 -11.60 -21.58
N ILE A 94 5.12 -12.01 -20.44
CA ILE A 94 4.32 -11.14 -19.57
C ILE A 94 5.20 -10.00 -19.04
N GLU A 95 6.41 -10.29 -18.56
CA GLU A 95 7.36 -9.28 -18.09
C GLU A 95 7.74 -8.29 -19.22
N LYS A 96 8.03 -8.78 -20.42
CA LYS A 96 8.29 -7.92 -21.59
C LYS A 96 7.09 -7.04 -21.93
N SER A 97 5.87 -7.57 -21.81
CA SER A 97 4.64 -6.80 -22.03
C SER A 97 4.49 -5.69 -20.99
N CYS A 98 4.60 -6.01 -19.70
CA CYS A 98 4.56 -5.06 -18.59
C CYS A 98 5.62 -3.95 -18.74
N PHE A 99 6.86 -4.32 -19.12
CA PHE A 99 7.94 -3.36 -19.34
C PHE A 99 7.63 -2.40 -20.50
N ARG A 100 7.13 -2.93 -21.63
CA ARG A 100 6.70 -2.09 -22.76
C ARG A 100 5.55 -1.17 -22.38
N PHE A 101 4.59 -1.67 -21.60
CA PHE A 101 3.46 -0.89 -21.13
C PHE A 101 3.91 0.29 -20.26
N ARG A 102 4.79 0.03 -19.29
CA ARG A 102 5.38 1.08 -18.45
C ARG A 102 6.06 2.18 -19.27
N ARG A 103 6.85 1.80 -20.29
CA ARG A 103 7.53 2.75 -21.18
C ARG A 103 6.56 3.66 -21.94
N LYS A 104 5.42 3.13 -22.38
CA LYS A 104 4.39 3.91 -23.08
C LYS A 104 3.77 4.96 -22.16
N THR A 105 3.43 4.59 -20.93
CA THR A 105 2.85 5.51 -19.92
C THR A 105 3.81 6.63 -19.53
N SER A 106 5.13 6.37 -19.48
CA SER A 106 6.11 7.43 -19.19
C SER A 106 6.23 8.47 -20.30
N ASN A 107 5.95 8.12 -21.56
CA ASN A 107 6.07 9.05 -22.69
C ASN A 107 4.91 10.07 -22.75
N THR A 108 3.78 9.75 -22.12
CA THR A 108 2.61 10.64 -22.01
C THR A 108 2.71 11.68 -20.88
N LEU A 109 3.69 11.56 -19.97
CA LEU A 109 3.88 12.52 -18.86
C LEU A 109 4.77 13.72 -19.23
N TYR A 110 5.24 13.82 -20.48
CA TYR A 110 6.07 14.93 -20.99
C TYR A 110 5.36 15.80 -22.05
N LEU A 111 4.05 15.64 -22.22
CA LEU A 111 3.22 16.41 -23.18
C LEU A 111 2.04 17.13 -22.50
N GLN A 112 2.25 17.64 -21.28
CA GLN A 112 1.44 18.69 -20.65
C GLN A 112 2.38 19.71 -20.02
#